data_AF-A0A2D4YV91-F1
#
_entry.id   AF-A0A2D4YV91-F1
#
_cell.length_a   1.000
_cell.length_b   1.000
_cell.length_c   1.000
_cell.angle_alpha   90.00
_cell.angle_beta   90.00
_cell.angle_gamma   90.00
#
_symmetry.space_group_name_H-M   'P 1'
#
loop_
_entity.id
_entity.type
_entity.pdbx_description
1 polymer ?
#
loop_
_entity_poly.entity_id
_entity_poly.type
_entity_poly.pdbx_seq_one_letter_code
_entity_poly.pdbx_strand_id
1 'polypeptide(L)'
;MAAGRPAVRLVLAISLDGRLAPPEGGAAQLGGVGDRRVLEESLAWADATLIGAGTLRAHRCTCLIREPDLLRSRLDQGRSAQPASVVVSRSGDFPLRWPF
;
A
#
# COMPACT_ATOMS: atom_id res chain seq x y z
N MET A 1 -24.32 1.32 9.19
CA MET A 1 -22.85 1.30 9.36
C MET A 1 -22.54 1.81 10.75
N ALA A 2 -21.75 1.10 11.57
CA ALA A 2 -21.42 1.55 12.91
C ALA A 2 -20.62 2.86 12.81
N ALA A 3 -21.22 3.98 13.22
CA ALA A 3 -20.58 5.29 13.20
C ALA A 3 -19.30 5.24 14.04
N GLY A 4 -18.16 5.53 13.41
CA GLY A 4 -16.85 5.68 14.10
C GLY A 4 -15.74 4.70 13.72
N ARG A 5 -15.96 3.73 12.80
CA ARG A 5 -14.87 2.85 12.32
C ARG A 5 -14.50 3.14 10.85
N PRO A 6 -13.20 3.20 10.50
CA PRO A 6 -12.76 3.35 9.12
C PRO A 6 -13.26 2.21 8.23
N ALA A 7 -13.60 2.52 6.98
CA ALA A 7 -13.80 1.50 5.95
C ALA A 7 -12.42 0.99 5.48
N VAL A 8 -12.26 -0.34 5.42
CA VAL A 8 -10.98 -0.98 5.08
C VAL A 8 -11.13 -1.78 3.81
N ARG A 9 -10.18 -1.60 2.87
CA ARG A 9 -10.01 -2.45 1.69
C ARG A 9 -8.67 -3.18 1.81
N LEU A 10 -8.72 -4.51 1.77
CA LEU A 10 -7.51 -5.35 1.68
C LEU A 10 -7.27 -5.72 0.22
N VAL A 11 -6.07 -5.44 -0.28
CA VAL A 11 -5.65 -5.75 -1.65
C VAL A 11 -4.52 -6.77 -1.58
N LEU A 12 -4.66 -7.89 -2.28
CA LEU A 12 -3.70 -9.00 -2.24
C LEU A 12 -3.35 -9.44 -3.67
N ALA A 13 -2.07 -9.65 -3.91
CA ALA A 13 -1.57 -10.46 -5.02
C ALA A 13 -0.95 -11.72 -4.42
N ILE A 14 -1.49 -12.88 -4.78
CA ILE A 14 -1.08 -14.19 -4.24
C ILE A 14 -0.68 -15.13 -5.37
N SER A 15 0.24 -16.04 -5.10
CA SER A 15 0.51 -17.19 -5.96
C SER A 15 -0.68 -18.18 -5.96
N LEU A 16 -0.68 -19.12 -6.91
CA LEU A 16 -1.76 -20.12 -7.06
C LEU A 16 -1.93 -21.03 -5.83
N ASP A 17 -0.85 -21.23 -5.06
CA ASP A 17 -0.83 -21.98 -3.80
C ASP A 17 -1.10 -21.10 -2.56
N GLY A 18 -1.53 -19.85 -2.76
CA GLY A 18 -2.02 -18.97 -1.70
C GLY A 18 -0.94 -18.22 -0.91
N ARG A 19 0.30 -18.11 -1.44
CA ARG A 19 1.40 -17.43 -0.76
C ARG A 19 1.50 -15.95 -1.15
N LEU A 20 1.91 -15.12 -0.19
CA LEU A 20 2.23 -13.70 -0.36
C LEU A 20 3.72 -13.43 -0.54
N ALA A 21 4.55 -14.41 -0.20
CA ALA A 21 6.01 -14.32 -0.21
C ALA A 21 6.63 -15.72 -0.41
N PRO A 22 7.93 -15.78 -0.78
CA PRO A 22 8.68 -17.03 -0.77
C PRO A 22 8.63 -17.73 0.60
N PRO A 23 8.79 -19.07 0.67
CA PRO A 23 8.79 -19.82 1.93
C PRO A 23 9.81 -19.31 2.96
N GLU A 24 10.98 -18.87 2.50
CA GLU A 24 12.05 -18.27 3.30
C GLU A 24 11.76 -16.82 3.74
N GLY A 25 10.67 -16.22 3.25
CA GLY A 25 10.31 -14.83 3.46
C GLY A 25 11.08 -13.86 2.55
N GLY A 26 10.89 -12.56 2.80
CA GLY A 26 11.55 -11.50 2.03
C GLY A 26 10.67 -10.87 0.96
N ALA A 27 11.32 -10.09 0.09
CA ALA A 27 10.61 -9.34 -0.94
C ALA A 27 10.12 -10.27 -2.05
N ALA A 28 8.83 -10.20 -2.36
CA ALA A 28 8.22 -10.89 -3.48
C ALA A 28 7.76 -9.88 -4.54
N GLN A 29 7.88 -10.24 -5.81
CA GLN A 29 7.17 -9.56 -6.88
C GLN A 29 6.09 -10.51 -7.38
N LEU A 30 4.91 -10.38 -6.78
CA LEU A 30 3.69 -11.05 -7.20
C LEU A 30 2.82 -10.05 -7.97
N GLY A 31 2.24 -10.50 -9.07
CA GLY A 31 1.41 -9.69 -9.95
C GLY A 31 2.17 -8.93 -11.03
N GLY A 32 1.43 -8.45 -12.02
CA GLY A 32 1.92 -7.68 -13.16
C GLY A 32 1.36 -6.26 -13.20
N VAL A 33 1.36 -5.68 -14.40
CA VAL A 33 0.88 -4.30 -14.63
C VAL A 33 -0.61 -4.14 -14.31
N GLY A 34 -1.43 -5.15 -14.59
CA GLY A 34 -2.86 -5.14 -14.25
C GLY A 34 -3.11 -5.10 -12.73
N ASP A 35 -2.40 -5.94 -11.98
CA ASP A 35 -2.50 -5.96 -10.51
C ASP A 35 -2.03 -4.64 -9.90
N ARG A 36 -0.97 -4.05 -10.48
CA ARG A 36 -0.50 -2.70 -10.10
C ARG A 36 -1.60 -1.66 -10.30
N ARG A 37 -2.32 -1.70 -11.42
CA ARG A 37 -3.42 -0.76 -11.68
C ARG A 37 -4.53 -0.87 -10.62
N VAL A 38 -4.95 -2.09 -10.29
CA VAL A 38 -5.97 -2.33 -9.25
C VAL A 38 -5.51 -1.86 -7.86
N LEU A 39 -4.23 -2.07 -7.54
CA LEU A 39 -3.63 -1.52 -6.33
C LEU A 39 -3.71 0.01 -6.32
N GLU A 40 -3.29 0.67 -7.38
CA GLU A 40 -3.31 2.13 -7.46
C GLU A 40 -4.72 2.73 -7.44
N GLU A 41 -5.70 2.08 -8.05
CA GLU A 41 -7.11 2.46 -7.94
C GLU A 41 -7.61 2.36 -6.49
N SER A 42 -7.14 1.35 -5.75
CA SER A 42 -7.44 1.21 -4.33
C SER A 42 -6.74 2.25 -3.46
N LEU A 43 -5.51 2.63 -3.80
CA LEU A 43 -4.82 3.77 -3.17
C LEU A 43 -5.56 5.08 -3.47
N ALA A 44 -6.04 5.25 -4.70
CA ALA A 44 -6.79 6.43 -5.12
C ALA A 44 -8.12 6.56 -4.36
N TRP A 45 -8.76 5.44 -4.03
CA TRP A 45 -9.95 5.41 -3.18
C TRP A 45 -9.64 5.79 -1.72
N ALA A 46 -8.52 5.32 -1.15
CA ALA A 46 -8.25 5.41 0.30
C ALA A 46 -7.78 6.80 0.78
N ASP A 47 -8.11 7.15 2.02
CA ASP A 47 -7.54 8.34 2.69
C ASP A 47 -6.15 8.07 3.28
N ALA A 48 -5.94 6.84 3.72
CA ALA A 48 -4.67 6.36 4.25
C ALA A 48 -4.40 4.91 3.81
N THR A 49 -3.13 4.55 3.75
CA THR A 49 -2.66 3.18 3.55
C THR A 49 -2.15 2.62 4.88
N LEU A 50 -2.28 1.31 5.05
CA LEU A 50 -1.77 0.60 6.21
C LEU A 50 -0.74 -0.44 5.73
N ILE A 51 0.49 -0.35 6.23
CA ILE A 51 1.56 -1.30 5.91
C ILE A 51 2.18 -1.87 7.18
N GLY A 52 2.41 -3.18 7.20
CA GLY A 52 3.14 -3.82 8.29
C GLY A 52 4.64 -3.50 8.22
N ALA A 53 5.27 -3.31 9.38
CA ALA A 53 6.71 -3.03 9.47
C ALA A 53 7.59 -4.11 8.82
N GLY A 54 7.16 -5.38 8.83
CA GLY A 54 7.86 -6.48 8.15
C GLY A 54 7.92 -6.27 6.63
N THR A 55 6.78 -5.95 6.01
CA THR A 55 6.70 -5.62 4.58
C THR A 55 7.57 -4.41 4.24
N LEU A 56 7.49 -3.34 5.06
CA LEU A 56 8.29 -2.15 4.83
C LEU A 56 9.80 -2.45 4.88
N ARG A 57 10.25 -3.25 5.85
CA ARG A 57 11.66 -3.67 5.96
C ARG A 57 12.11 -4.55 4.80
N ALA A 58 11.27 -5.50 4.38
CA ALA A 58 11.57 -6.41 3.29
C ALA A 58 11.68 -5.68 1.94
N HIS A 59 10.75 -4.77 1.64
CA HIS A 59 10.64 -4.12 0.34
C HIS A 59 11.30 -2.75 0.26
N ARG A 60 11.52 -2.07 1.39
CA ARG A 60 12.07 -0.70 1.48
C ARG A 60 11.33 0.29 0.56
N CYS A 61 10.01 0.16 0.50
CA CYS A 61 9.14 1.08 -0.23
C CYS A 61 7.73 1.09 0.35
N THR A 62 7.00 2.16 0.05
CA THR A 62 5.55 2.24 0.20
C THR A 62 4.88 2.13 -1.18
N CYS A 63 3.58 1.90 -1.20
CA CYS A 63 2.80 1.91 -2.43
C CYS A 63 2.35 3.34 -2.73
N LEU A 64 2.81 3.88 -3.86
CA LEU A 64 2.45 5.21 -4.35
C LEU A 64 1.56 5.09 -5.58
N ILE A 65 0.67 6.06 -5.76
CA ILE A 65 -0.05 6.29 -7.01
C ILE A 65 0.92 6.92 -8.00
N ARG A 66 1.11 6.30 -9.16
CA ARG A 66 1.95 6.76 -10.28
C ARG A 66 1.10 7.12 -11.48
N GLU A 67 -0.06 6.47 -11.64
CA GLU A 67 -0.97 6.70 -12.75
C GLU A 67 -1.52 8.14 -12.76
N PRO A 68 -1.23 8.95 -13.81
CA PRO A 68 -1.56 10.37 -13.83
C PRO A 68 -3.06 10.67 -13.73
N ASP A 69 -3.92 9.81 -14.28
CA ASP A 69 -5.36 9.97 -14.21
C ASP A 69 -5.90 9.79 -12.78
N LEU A 70 -5.33 8.84 -12.02
CA LEU A 70 -5.69 8.63 -10.61
C LEU A 70 -5.21 9.78 -9.72
N LEU A 71 -4.01 10.32 -9.98
CA LEU A 71 -3.51 11.51 -9.30
C LEU A 71 -4.41 12.72 -9.53
N ARG A 72 -4.78 12.98 -10.79
CA ARG A 72 -5.70 14.07 -11.15
C ARG A 72 -7.06 13.89 -10.46
N SER A 73 -7.63 12.68 -10.51
CA SER A 73 -8.92 12.39 -9.88
C SER A 73 -8.94 12.74 -8.39
N ARG A 74 -7.87 12.46 -7.65
CA ARG A 74 -7.76 12.84 -6.24
C ARG A 74 -7.67 14.35 -6.03
N LEU A 75 -6.85 15.02 -6.84
CA LEU A 75 -6.68 16.47 -6.77
C LEU A 75 -7.99 17.20 -7.09
N ASP A 76 -8.73 16.74 -8.09
CA ASP A 76 -10.04 17.29 -8.47
C ASP A 76 -11.09 17.12 -7.35
N GLN A 77 -10.93 16.09 -6.50
CA GLN A 77 -11.74 15.87 -5.30
C GLN A 77 -11.25 16.67 -4.08
N GLY A 78 -10.24 17.53 -4.23
CA GLY A 78 -9.64 18.30 -3.13
C GLY A 78 -8.81 17.48 -2.15
N ARG A 79 -8.37 16.27 -2.54
CA ARG A 79 -7.56 15.37 -1.71
C ARG A 79 -6.08 15.50 -2.06
N SER A 80 -5.20 15.12 -1.14
CA SER A 80 -3.77 15.01 -1.42
C SER A 80 -3.50 14.02 -2.56
N ALA A 81 -2.50 14.30 -3.39
CA ALA A 81 -2.12 13.44 -4.52
C ALA A 81 -1.80 11.99 -4.09
N GLN A 82 -1.23 11.82 -2.89
CA GLN A 82 -0.99 10.51 -2.27
C GLN A 82 -1.82 10.38 -0.98
N PRO A 83 -2.37 9.20 -0.66
CA PRO A 83 -2.93 8.94 0.65
C PRO A 83 -1.84 8.98 1.74
N ALA A 84 -2.23 9.27 2.99
CA ALA A 84 -1.30 9.17 4.12
C ALA A 84 -0.79 7.72 4.26
N SER A 85 0.48 7.53 4.62
CA SER A 85 1.02 6.19 4.85
C SER A 85 1.14 5.90 6.34
N VAL A 86 0.48 4.83 6.81
CA VAL A 86 0.48 4.41 8.21
C VAL A 86 1.24 3.10 8.34
N VAL A 87 2.32 3.11 9.10
CA VAL A 87 3.13 1.92 9.37
C VAL A 87 2.75 1.32 10.72
N VAL A 88 2.34 0.05 10.72
CA VAL A 88 2.05 -0.69 11.94
C VAL A 88 3.29 -1.44 12.38
N SER A 89 3.79 -1.07 13.56
CA SER A 89 4.97 -1.68 14.16
C SER A 89 4.83 -1.79 15.67
N ARG A 90 5.41 -2.86 16.24
CA ARG A 90 5.57 -2.98 17.70
C ARG A 90 6.68 -2.07 18.25
N SER A 91 7.67 -1.72 17.42
CA SER A 91 8.75 -0.79 17.76
C SER A 91 8.93 0.28 16.67
N GLY A 92 9.33 1.49 17.06
CA GLY A 92 9.56 2.61 16.13
C GLY A 92 10.89 2.54 15.38
N ASP A 93 11.58 1.39 15.40
CA ASP A 93 12.95 1.26 14.91
C ASP A 93 12.99 1.19 13.38
N PHE A 94 13.04 2.37 12.77
CA PHE A 94 13.18 2.56 11.33
C PHE A 94 14.37 3.48 11.03
N PRO A 95 15.20 3.15 10.02
CA PRO A 95 16.26 4.05 9.58
C PRO A 95 15.69 5.38 9.06
N LEU A 96 16.06 6.49 9.69
CA LEU A 96 15.67 7.84 9.25
C LEU A 96 16.22 8.22 7.86
N ARG A 97 17.19 7.46 7.35
CA ARG A 97 17.78 7.64 6.01
C ARG A 97 16.93 7.05 4.89
N TRP A 98 15.81 6.38 5.20
CA TRP A 98 14.92 5.89 4.16
C TRP A 98 14.32 7.06 3.37
N PRO A 99 14.13 6.91 2.04
CA PRO A 99 13.82 8.04 1.16
C PRO A 99 12.33 8.44 1.17
N PHE A 100 11.56 8.01 2.17
CA PHE A 100 10.10 8.14 2.23
C PHE A 100 9.63 8.43 3.65
#